data_AF-A0A4V3W9F8-F1
#
_entry.id   AF-A0A4V3W9F8-F1
#
_cell.length_a   1.000
_cell.length_b   1.000
_cell.length_c   1.000
_cell.angle_alpha   90.00
_cell.angle_beta   90.00
_cell.angle_gamma   90.00
#
_symmetry.space_group_name_H-M   'P 1'
#
loop_
_entity.id
_entity.type
_entity.pdbx_description
1 polymer ?
#
loop_
_entity_poly.entity_id
_entity_poly.type
_entity_poly.pdbx_seq_one_letter_code
_entity_poly.pdbx_strand_id
1 'polypeptide(L)'
;MKTRGIQNAINRLAGSRRLGSKSLIDQATKEAEHALQQARAWLDRRAERPDGEIDERKEELIAAIEALAEALSQHYAILARDWEAAQAKDA
;
A
#
# COMPACT_ATOMS: atom_id res chain seq x y z
N MET A 1 3.68 3.94 -15.05
CA MET A 1 3.49 2.78 -14.14
C MET A 1 2.14 2.14 -14.46
N LYS A 2 1.94 0.83 -14.25
CA LYS A 2 0.62 0.19 -14.46
C LYS A 2 -0.06 -0.04 -13.10
N THR A 3 -1.33 0.35 -12.96
CA THR A 3 -2.16 0.19 -11.73
C THR A 3 -2.26 -1.27 -11.27
N ARG A 4 -2.15 -2.23 -12.19
CA ARG A 4 -2.15 -3.68 -11.87
C ARG A 4 -1.12 -4.09 -10.81
N GLY A 5 0.06 -3.47 -10.78
CA GLY A 5 1.08 -3.76 -9.77
C GLY A 5 0.61 -3.37 -8.36
N ILE A 6 -0.04 -2.21 -8.26
CA ILE A 6 -0.64 -1.70 -7.03
C ILE A 6 -1.79 -2.60 -6.58
N GLN A 7 -2.70 -2.96 -7.49
CA GLN A 7 -3.83 -3.84 -7.17
C GLN A 7 -3.36 -5.22 -6.66
N ASN A 8 -2.30 -5.77 -7.26
CA ASN A 8 -1.72 -7.03 -6.80
C ASN A 8 -1.16 -6.93 -5.38
N ALA A 9 -0.52 -5.81 -5.03
CA ALA A 9 -0.01 -5.57 -3.68
C ALA A 9 -1.16 -5.49 -2.66
N ILE A 10 -2.24 -4.76 -2.97
CA ILE A 10 -3.46 -4.71 -2.14
C ILE A 10 -4.03 -6.11 -1.92
N ASN A 11 -4.19 -6.87 -3.00
CA ASN A 11 -4.77 -8.22 -2.93
C ASN A 11 -3.89 -9.18 -2.12
N ARG A 12 -2.56 -9.08 -2.24
CA ARG A 12 -1.61 -9.88 -1.45
C ARG A 12 -1.67 -9.55 0.03
N LEU A 13 -1.73 -8.27 0.38
CA LEU A 13 -1.86 -7.82 1.77
C LEU A 13 -3.19 -8.29 2.38
N ALA A 14 -4.29 -8.19 1.65
CA ALA A 14 -5.59 -8.71 2.10
C ALA A 14 -5.57 -10.24 2.23
N GLY A 15 -4.95 -10.94 1.28
CA GLY A 15 -4.82 -12.39 1.27
C GLY A 15 -3.97 -12.91 2.43
N SER A 16 -2.80 -12.32 2.68
CA SER A 16 -1.92 -12.72 3.78
C SER A 16 -2.57 -12.54 5.15
N ARG A 17 -3.33 -11.46 5.33
CA ARG A 17 -4.13 -11.22 6.54
C ARG A 17 -5.17 -12.32 6.78
N ARG A 18 -5.87 -12.76 5.73
CA ARG A 18 -6.85 -13.86 5.83
C ARG A 18 -6.20 -15.20 6.19
N LEU A 19 -4.97 -15.43 5.75
CA LEU A 19 -4.21 -16.64 6.08
C LEU A 19 -3.61 -16.61 7.49
N GLY A 20 -3.44 -15.44 8.09
CA GLY A 20 -2.96 -15.27 9.48
C GLY A 20 -1.48 -15.63 9.70
N SER A 21 -0.73 -15.95 8.65
CA SER A 21 0.70 -16.25 8.77
C SER A 21 1.51 -14.96 8.90
N LYS A 22 2.22 -14.82 10.03
CA LYS A 22 3.09 -13.65 10.30
C LYS A 22 4.10 -13.41 9.18
N SER A 23 4.77 -14.46 8.69
CA SER A 23 5.77 -14.32 7.63
C SER A 23 5.16 -13.84 6.30
N LEU A 24 3.96 -14.31 5.96
CA LEU A 24 3.24 -13.86 4.76
C LEU A 24 2.76 -12.42 4.90
N ILE A 25 2.32 -12.02 6.09
CA ILE A 25 1.89 -10.66 6.38
C ILE A 25 3.08 -9.71 6.28
N ASP A 26 4.22 -10.03 6.90
CA ASP A 26 5.43 -9.22 6.86
C ASP A 26 5.95 -9.05 5.43
N GLN A 27 5.94 -10.13 4.64
CA GLN A 27 6.34 -10.07 3.23
C GLN A 27 5.38 -9.20 2.41
N ALA A 28 4.06 -9.44 2.52
CA ALA A 28 3.07 -8.68 1.76
C ALA A 28 3.09 -7.18 2.12
N THR A 29 3.38 -6.85 3.38
CA THR A 29 3.53 -5.47 3.84
C THR A 29 4.72 -4.78 3.18
N LYS A 30 5.90 -5.44 3.18
CA LYS A 30 7.09 -4.90 2.48
C LYS A 30 6.85 -4.73 0.98
N GLU A 31 6.17 -5.70 0.34
CA GLU A 31 5.81 -5.61 -1.08
C GLU A 31 4.87 -4.41 -1.33
N ALA A 32 3.89 -4.19 -0.46
CA ALA A 32 2.96 -3.07 -0.53
C ALA A 32 3.64 -1.70 -0.30
N GLU A 33 4.50 -1.59 0.71
CA GLU A 33 5.30 -0.38 0.96
C GLU A 33 6.17 -0.02 -0.24
N HIS A 34 6.87 -1.01 -0.80
CA HIS A 34 7.74 -0.80 -1.95
C HIS A 34 6.94 -0.41 -3.20
N ALA A 35 5.79 -1.04 -3.45
CA ALA A 35 4.90 -0.67 -4.54
C ALA A 35 4.39 0.78 -4.38
N LEU A 36 4.02 1.19 -3.16
CA LEU A 36 3.58 2.55 -2.86
C LEU A 36 4.70 3.57 -3.09
N GLN A 37 5.92 3.28 -2.63
CA GLN A 37 7.08 4.14 -2.83
C GLN A 37 7.39 4.33 -4.32
N GLN A 38 7.40 3.25 -5.10
CA GLN A 38 7.63 3.31 -6.55
C GLN A 38 6.54 4.11 -7.26
N ALA A 39 5.29 3.98 -6.84
CA ALA A 39 4.16 4.68 -7.42
C ALA A 39 4.22 6.20 -7.18
N ARG A 40 4.54 6.60 -5.94
CA ARG A 40 4.76 8.01 -5.58
C ARG A 40 5.94 8.60 -6.35
N ALA A 41 7.09 7.91 -6.38
CA ALA A 41 8.26 8.35 -7.13
C ALA A 41 8.01 8.42 -8.66
N TRP A 42 7.07 7.64 -9.18
CA TRP A 42 6.66 7.76 -10.58
C TRP A 42 5.80 9.02 -10.81
N LEU A 43 4.87 9.33 -9.91
CA LEU A 43 4.06 10.54 -9.98
C LEU A 43 4.92 11.81 -9.90
N ASP A 44 5.87 11.85 -8.96
CA ASP A 44 6.74 13.01 -8.77
C ASP A 44 7.54 13.33 -10.04
N ARG A 45 8.14 12.30 -10.66
CA ARG A 45 8.88 12.44 -11.93
C ARG A 45 8.01 12.84 -13.13
N ARG A 46 6.70 12.62 -13.07
CA ARG A 46 5.76 12.91 -14.15
C ARG A 46 5.04 14.24 -13.98
N ALA A 47 5.08 14.84 -12.78
CA ALA A 47 4.52 16.16 -12.53
C ALA A 47 5.21 17.28 -13.33
N GLU A 48 6.45 17.05 -13.79
CA GLU A 48 7.30 18.02 -14.50
C GLU A 48 7.23 17.93 -16.04
N ARG A 49 6.15 17.42 -16.64
CA ARG A 49 6.06 17.33 -18.10
C ARG A 49 6.02 18.73 -18.75
N PRO A 50 6.96 19.10 -19.65
CA PRO A 50 7.07 20.45 -20.20
C PRO A 50 5.97 20.82 -21.23
N ASP A 51 5.20 19.84 -21.70
CA ASP A 51 4.34 19.93 -22.89
C ASP A 51 2.86 20.17 -22.57
N GLY A 52 2.47 20.19 -21.28
CA GLY A 52 1.07 20.37 -20.89
C GLY A 52 0.16 19.19 -21.26
N GLU A 53 0.72 18.05 -21.70
CA GLU A 53 -0.06 16.83 -21.92
C GLU A 53 -0.61 16.31 -20.58
N ILE A 54 -1.94 16.23 -20.48
CA ILE A 54 -2.61 15.52 -19.40
C ILE A 54 -2.43 14.02 -19.66
N ASP A 55 -1.65 13.33 -18.82
CA ASP A 55 -1.62 11.86 -18.81
C ASP A 55 -2.93 11.37 -18.19
N GLU A 56 -3.91 10.98 -19.01
CA GLU A 56 -5.24 10.51 -18.58
C GLU A 56 -5.17 9.35 -17.57
N ARG A 57 -4.06 8.59 -17.56
CA ARG A 57 -3.81 7.50 -16.61
C ARG A 57 -3.36 7.99 -15.23
N LYS A 58 -3.10 9.28 -15.07
CA LYS A 58 -2.63 9.89 -13.82
C LYS A 58 -3.71 9.80 -12.73
N GLU A 59 -4.96 10.08 -13.07
CA GLU A 59 -6.08 10.03 -12.11
C GLU A 59 -6.30 8.60 -11.61
N GLU A 60 -6.37 7.61 -12.52
CA GLU A 60 -6.47 6.19 -12.15
C GLU A 60 -5.30 5.73 -11.28
N LEU A 61 -4.09 6.23 -11.56
CA LEU A 61 -2.92 5.88 -10.77
C LEU A 61 -2.94 6.53 -9.39
N ILE A 62 -3.36 7.80 -9.27
CA ILE A 62 -3.54 8.48 -7.99
C ILE A 62 -4.57 7.72 -7.15
N ALA A 63 -5.73 7.39 -7.71
CA ALA A 63 -6.76 6.62 -7.00
C ALA A 63 -6.23 5.26 -6.52
N ALA A 64 -5.45 4.56 -7.36
CA ALA A 64 -4.83 3.30 -6.96
C ALA A 64 -3.81 3.48 -5.82
N ILE A 65 -3.01 4.55 -5.86
CA ILE A 65 -2.02 4.89 -4.82
C ILE A 65 -2.71 5.17 -3.48
N GLU A 66 -3.79 5.94 -3.50
CA GLU A 66 -4.59 6.24 -2.32
C GLU A 66 -5.20 4.96 -1.73
N ALA A 67 -5.76 4.09 -2.58
CA ALA A 67 -6.29 2.80 -2.13
C ALA A 67 -5.22 1.91 -1.48
N LEU A 68 -4.00 1.88 -2.02
CA LEU A 68 -2.88 1.13 -1.42
C LEU A 68 -2.41 1.76 -0.11
N ALA A 69 -2.32 3.08 -0.03
CA ALA A 69 -1.96 3.79 1.19
C ALA A 69 -2.99 3.54 2.30
N GLU A 70 -4.28 3.57 1.97
CA GLU A 70 -5.37 3.26 2.89
C GLU A 70 -5.29 1.81 3.39
N ALA A 71 -5.07 0.85 2.50
CA ALA A 71 -4.92 -0.56 2.87
C ALA A 71 -3.76 -0.80 3.85
N LEU A 72 -2.62 -0.10 3.65
CA LEU A 72 -1.48 -0.12 4.57
C LEU A 72 -1.81 0.54 5.91
N SER A 73 -2.47 1.72 5.89
CA SER A 73 -2.88 2.43 7.10
C SER A 73 -3.78 1.56 7.99
N GLN A 74 -4.80 0.92 7.39
CA GLN A 74 -5.67 -0.02 8.09
C GLN A 74 -4.89 -1.22 8.66
N HIS A 75 -3.89 -1.72 7.93
CA HIS A 75 -3.06 -2.82 8.39
C HIS A 75 -2.27 -2.43 9.65
N TYR A 76 -1.59 -1.28 9.66
CA TYR A 76 -0.85 -0.82 10.83
C TYR A 76 -1.77 -0.50 12.01
N ALA A 77 -2.97 0.03 11.76
CA ALA A 77 -3.95 0.27 12.81
C ALA A 77 -4.35 -1.04 13.53
N ILE A 78 -4.42 -2.15 12.81
CA ILE A 78 -4.69 -3.48 13.40
C ILE A 78 -3.49 -3.93 14.23
N LEU A 79 -2.27 -3.84 13.69
CA LEU A 79 -1.06 -4.22 14.42
C LEU A 79 -0.88 -3.42 15.72
N ALA A 80 -1.20 -2.12 15.69
CA ALA A 80 -1.15 -1.26 16.86
C ALA A 80 -2.13 -1.73 17.95
N ARG A 81 -3.38 -2.03 17.57
CA ARG A 81 -4.40 -2.58 18.49
C ARG A 81 -4.00 -3.93 19.08
N ASP A 82 -3.44 -4.82 18.26
CA ASP A 82 -2.98 -6.13 18.71
C ASP A 82 -1.83 -5.98 19.72
N TRP A 83 -0.93 -5.02 19.50
CA TRP A 83 0.16 -4.71 20.42
C TRP A 83 -0.35 -4.14 21.76
N GLU A 84 -1.27 -3.18 21.71
CA GLU A 84 -1.92 -2.62 22.91
C GLU A 84 -2.64 -3.71 23.74
N ALA A 85 -3.37 -4.61 23.06
CA ALA A 85 -4.07 -5.71 23.70
C ALA A 85 -3.12 -6.75 24.32
N ALA A 86 -1.92 -6.93 23.76
CA ALA A 86 -0.89 -7.78 24.36
C ALA A 86 -0.32 -7.15 25.63
N GLN A 87 0.03 -5.86 25.59
CA GLN A 87 0.56 -5.12 26.74
C GLN A 87 -0.43 -5.11 27.93
N ALA A 88 -1.73 -4.95 27.65
CA ALA A 88 -2.75 -4.94 28.70
C ALA A 88 -2.95 -6.28 29.42
N LYS A 89 -2.53 -7.40 28.83
CA LYS A 89 -2.61 -8.73 29.45
C LYS A 89 -1.40 -9.05 30.33
N ASP A 90 -0.30 -8.35 30.11
CA ASP A 90 0.97 -8.55 30.84
C ASP A 90 1.10 -7.59 32.05
N ALA A 91 0.12 -6.71 32.28
CA ALA A 91 0.03 -5.74 33.38
C ALA A 91 -0.94 -6.20 34.48
#